data_AF-A0A059KR80-F1
#
_entry.id   AF-A0A059KR80-F1
#
_cell.length_a   1.000
_cell.length_b   1.000
_cell.length_c   1.000
_cell.angle_alpha   90.00
_cell.angle_beta   90.00
_cell.angle_gamma   90.00
#
_symmetry.space_group_name_H-M   'P 1'
#
loop_
_entity.id
_entity.type
_entity.pdbx_description
1 polymer ?
#
loop_
_entity_poly.entity_id
_entity_poly.type
_entity_poly.pdbx_seq_one_letter_code
_entity_poly.pdbx_strand_id
1 'polypeptide(L)'
;MFHSAFAPANFASRGLLTGLAGLAAGSAVLVLAAAPAQAQTQTLVVSSRAGAASTLTRTISAPPGVLATGSTRSTVAAAALGLTPCQPSGKGRDFPVGPGLAYTALDQVPWESLKAGDTVRIHPSSTPYRGKFAIVAQGTADAPVRICGVRGTDGTRPVIDADGATTRAALSGLYGSSTYARDIHQDRSLIVIKSDPAQGWTAYPRHIRIDGLKITGAHPSRSFRNAAGAVRSYLPFGACVWVERGHNISIVDNEITDCQMGVFSKSTDDGDFAVTRNLYIAGNRFAGHGIVGNVHQHSTYTQSIGTVIEFNRYEPLRPGALGNGVKDRSAGTVVRHNRIEEGSHAIDLVEAEDFPLTAMATPAYRNTFVYGNQIIKTGDTGSVITYGGDHFGSQAGATWGEPIFRKGTLHFFHNTLMLKGTAAWVFRIATTEEKVEAWNNVIHFAPSIREKNMRMDREVAAPWIGGGIVNLGRNWISSGWQDSDLWHKVRGQLNLVEPQLGDTTLPFDATSFRPVAGSALIDAGKRSTASPVNLVLSHQIDTLGLPQLRRMSGLTDDLGAVER
;
A
#
# COMPACT_ATOMS: atom_id res chain seq x y z
N MET A 1 -18.74 -14.05 14.85
CA MET A 1 -18.76 -15.25 13.99
C MET A 1 -17.59 -15.12 13.02
N PHE A 2 -16.56 -15.95 13.19
CA PHE A 2 -15.53 -16.16 12.18
C PHE A 2 -15.98 -17.39 11.38
N HIS A 3 -16.35 -17.21 10.12
CA HIS A 3 -16.56 -18.29 9.16
C HIS A 3 -15.65 -18.04 7.96
N SER A 4 -14.35 -17.93 8.22
CA SER A 4 -13.35 -18.23 7.21
C SER A 4 -13.16 -19.76 7.25
N ALA A 5 -13.85 -20.44 6.34
CA ALA A 5 -13.75 -21.88 6.15
C ALA A 5 -12.35 -22.23 5.63
N PHE A 6 -11.45 -22.63 6.54
CA PHE A 6 -10.28 -23.40 6.18
C PHE A 6 -10.69 -24.87 6.15
N ALA A 7 -10.92 -25.41 4.95
CA ALA A 7 -10.98 -26.85 4.76
C ALA A 7 -9.55 -27.40 4.60
N PRO A 8 -9.14 -28.44 5.37
CA PRO A 8 -7.87 -29.12 5.13
C PRO A 8 -8.02 -30.05 3.91
N ALA A 9 -7.15 -29.89 2.91
CA ALA A 9 -7.06 -30.83 1.80
C ALA A 9 -6.48 -32.17 2.31
N ASN A 10 -7.33 -33.19 2.40
CA ASN A 10 -6.91 -34.58 2.62
C ASN A 10 -6.33 -35.15 1.33
N PHE A 11 -5.05 -35.53 1.36
CA PHE A 11 -4.45 -36.42 0.38
C PHE A 11 -5.04 -37.82 0.54
N ALA A 12 -5.82 -38.27 -0.43
CA ALA A 12 -6.19 -39.67 -0.59
C ALA A 12 -5.67 -40.16 -1.96
N SER A 13 -4.51 -40.80 -1.92
CA SER A 13 -3.97 -41.57 -3.02
C SER A 13 -4.74 -42.89 -3.20
N ARG A 14 -5.35 -43.09 -4.36
CA ARG A 14 -5.62 -44.43 -4.91
C ARG A 14 -5.00 -44.49 -6.30
N GLY A 15 -3.99 -45.33 -6.44
CA GLY A 15 -3.27 -45.54 -7.69
C GLY A 15 -4.00 -46.46 -8.66
N LEU A 16 -3.44 -46.53 -9.86
CA LEU A 16 -3.42 -47.75 -10.64
C LEU A 16 -2.08 -47.85 -11.38
N LEU A 17 -1.51 -49.05 -11.36
CA LEU A 17 -0.23 -49.46 -11.91
C LEU A 17 -0.21 -49.47 -13.44
N THR A 18 0.99 -49.24 -13.99
CA THR A 18 1.74 -50.02 -15.02
C THR A 18 2.86 -49.08 -15.51
N GLY A 19 4.16 -49.37 -15.55
CA GLY A 19 4.97 -50.57 -15.42
C GLY A 19 6.07 -50.43 -16.47
N LEU A 20 7.34 -50.21 -16.10
CA LEU A 20 8.55 -50.58 -16.86
C LEU A 20 9.82 -50.18 -16.10
N ALA A 21 10.83 -51.01 -16.30
CA ALA A 21 11.95 -51.28 -15.42
C ALA A 21 13.18 -50.37 -15.59
N GLY A 22 13.94 -50.25 -14.49
CA GLY A 22 15.40 -50.35 -14.50
C GLY A 22 16.20 -49.08 -14.79
N LEU A 23 16.87 -48.55 -13.76
CA LEU A 23 18.34 -48.46 -13.68
C LEU A 23 18.75 -47.72 -12.40
N ALA A 24 19.59 -48.39 -11.61
CA ALA A 24 20.24 -47.85 -10.43
C ALA A 24 21.44 -46.99 -10.83
N ALA A 25 21.58 -45.83 -10.18
CA ALA A 25 22.86 -45.15 -10.01
C ALA A 25 22.77 -44.27 -8.75
N GLY A 26 23.63 -44.54 -7.77
CA GLY A 26 23.75 -43.75 -6.55
C GLY A 26 24.48 -42.43 -6.79
N SER A 27 24.28 -41.47 -5.89
CA SER A 27 25.23 -40.40 -5.63
C SER A 27 25.03 -39.86 -4.22
N ALA A 28 26.15 -39.75 -3.51
CA ALA A 28 26.27 -39.34 -2.13
C ALA A 28 25.90 -37.87 -1.92
N VAL A 29 25.24 -37.58 -0.79
CA VAL A 29 24.97 -36.23 -0.30
C VAL A 29 26.20 -35.73 0.46
N LEU A 30 26.84 -34.69 -0.05
CA LEU A 30 27.88 -33.93 0.64
C LEU A 30 27.22 -32.76 1.40
N VAL A 31 27.25 -32.82 2.73
CA VAL A 31 26.80 -31.72 3.60
C VAL A 31 27.99 -30.79 3.83
N LEU A 32 27.95 -29.56 3.31
CA LEU A 32 28.84 -28.48 3.76
C LEU A 32 28.08 -27.54 4.70
N ALA A 33 28.52 -27.51 5.95
CA ALA A 33 28.19 -26.48 6.92
C ALA A 33 29.15 -25.29 6.74
N ALA A 34 28.61 -24.07 6.60
CA ALA A 34 29.39 -22.84 6.55
C ALA A 34 29.53 -22.24 7.97
N ALA A 35 30.77 -22.01 8.40
CA ALA A 35 31.14 -21.30 9.63
C ALA A 35 31.26 -19.77 9.38
N PRO A 36 31.16 -18.92 10.41
CA PRO A 36 31.04 -17.46 10.25
C PRO A 36 32.38 -16.76 10.01
N ALA A 37 32.34 -15.70 9.20
CA ALA A 37 33.50 -14.87 8.86
C ALA A 37 33.88 -13.90 10.00
N GLN A 38 35.15 -13.91 10.40
CA GLN A 38 35.76 -12.94 11.30
C GLN A 38 36.21 -11.69 10.54
N ALA A 39 35.95 -10.51 11.10
CA ALA A 39 36.47 -9.24 10.61
C ALA A 39 37.95 -9.09 11.01
N GLN A 40 38.83 -8.85 10.04
CA GLN A 40 40.24 -8.50 10.27
C GLN A 40 40.44 -6.99 10.13
N THR A 41 40.97 -6.38 11.18
CA THR A 41 41.44 -4.99 11.22
C THR A 41 42.90 -4.96 10.74
N GLN A 42 43.21 -4.23 9.66
CA GLN A 42 44.60 -3.99 9.25
C GLN A 42 45.11 -2.67 9.84
N THR A 43 46.19 -2.76 10.62
CA THR A 43 46.93 -1.63 11.18
C THR A 43 48.15 -1.36 10.30
N LEU A 44 48.21 -0.19 9.66
CA LEU A 44 49.40 0.24 8.91
C LEU A 44 50.34 0.99 9.87
N VAL A 45 51.54 0.44 10.10
CA VAL A 45 52.60 1.08 10.89
C VAL A 45 53.54 1.82 9.95
N VAL A 46 53.69 3.14 10.14
CA VAL A 46 54.77 3.92 9.53
C VAL A 46 55.61 4.52 10.67
N SER A 47 56.89 4.19 10.67
CA SER A 47 57.90 4.70 11.62
C SER A 47 58.79 5.74 10.91
N SER A 48 58.94 6.92 11.50
CA SER A 48 60.22 7.66 11.53
C SER A 48 60.21 8.76 12.60
N ARG A 49 61.41 9.15 13.04
CA ARG A 49 61.81 9.60 14.38
C ARG A 49 61.65 11.11 14.70
N ALA A 50 61.44 11.34 16.00
CA ALA A 50 61.98 12.36 16.92
C ALA A 50 61.69 13.87 16.71
N GLY A 51 61.06 14.48 17.72
CA GLY A 51 61.16 15.92 17.99
C GLY A 51 59.99 16.52 18.81
N ALA A 52 60.19 16.66 20.13
CA ALA A 52 59.54 17.57 21.09
C ALA A 52 58.00 17.60 21.21
N ALA A 53 57.52 17.25 22.41
CA ALA A 53 56.14 17.42 22.85
C ALA A 53 55.76 18.91 23.03
N SER A 54 54.65 19.29 22.42
CA SER A 54 53.88 20.50 22.75
C SER A 54 52.39 20.17 22.54
N THR A 55 51.67 19.95 23.63
CA THR A 55 50.23 19.65 23.63
C THR A 55 49.45 20.93 23.31
N LEU A 56 49.14 21.13 22.03
CA LEU A 56 48.15 22.12 21.57
C LEU A 56 46.84 21.38 21.27
N THR A 57 45.88 21.50 22.18
CA THR A 57 44.50 21.06 21.96
C THR A 57 43.87 21.95 20.90
N ARG A 58 43.93 21.52 19.63
CA ARG A 58 43.28 22.22 18.52
C ARG A 58 41.84 21.71 18.43
N THR A 59 40.90 22.53 18.87
CA THR A 59 39.48 22.38 18.55
C THR A 59 39.33 22.42 17.04
N ILE A 60 39.09 21.26 16.42
CA ILE A 60 38.63 21.21 15.03
C ILE A 60 37.14 21.59 15.10
N SER A 61 36.84 22.86 14.84
CA SER A 61 35.47 23.25 14.50
C SER A 61 35.07 22.50 13.23
N ALA A 62 33.95 21.78 13.30
CA ALA A 62 33.29 21.25 12.13
C ALA A 62 33.01 22.38 11.12
N PRO A 63 33.10 22.13 9.82
CA PRO A 63 32.78 23.15 8.81
C PRO A 63 31.32 23.57 8.97
N PRO A 64 31.00 24.87 8.86
CA PRO A 64 29.63 25.33 8.86
C PRO A 64 28.96 24.90 7.56
N GLY A 65 27.82 24.20 7.67
CA GLY A 65 26.91 24.00 6.55
C GLY A 65 26.76 22.56 6.07
N VAL A 66 26.19 21.69 6.93
CA VAL A 66 25.23 20.69 6.44
C VAL A 66 23.88 21.12 7.00
N LEU A 67 23.18 21.98 6.25
CA LEU A 67 21.77 22.24 6.51
C LEU A 67 21.02 20.92 6.36
N ALA A 68 20.29 20.54 7.39
CA ALA A 68 19.46 19.35 7.47
C ALA A 68 18.42 19.33 6.34
N THR A 69 18.72 18.63 5.25
CA THR A 69 17.81 18.40 4.11
C THR A 69 16.58 17.56 4.49
N GLY A 70 16.59 16.89 5.66
CA GLY A 70 15.45 16.14 6.19
C GLY A 70 14.33 17.01 6.77
N SER A 71 14.66 18.18 7.33
CA SER A 71 13.70 19.04 8.05
C SER A 71 12.71 19.74 7.12
N THR A 72 13.18 20.16 5.94
CA THR A 72 12.35 20.84 4.93
C THR A 72 11.45 19.88 4.16
N ARG A 73 11.95 18.69 3.78
CA ARG A 73 11.16 17.75 2.97
C ARG A 73 9.90 17.27 3.68
N SER A 74 9.97 17.00 4.98
CA SER A 74 8.83 16.45 5.72
C SER A 74 7.78 17.49 6.12
N THR A 75 8.19 18.73 6.37
CA THR A 75 7.26 19.84 6.63
C THR A 75 6.57 20.31 5.35
N VAL A 76 7.30 20.35 4.23
CA VAL A 76 6.74 20.63 2.89
C VAL A 76 5.75 19.54 2.46
N ALA A 77 6.03 18.27 2.77
CA ALA A 77 5.12 17.16 2.47
C ALA A 77 3.75 17.31 3.14
N ALA A 78 3.73 17.62 4.44
CA ALA A 78 2.50 17.82 5.19
C ALA A 78 1.72 19.05 4.68
N ALA A 79 2.42 20.16 4.42
CA ALA A 79 1.81 21.39 3.91
C ALA A 79 1.20 21.21 2.51
N ALA A 80 1.85 20.45 1.62
CA ALA A 80 1.37 20.13 0.28
C ALA A 80 0.06 19.31 0.28
N LEU A 81 -0.21 18.59 1.38
CA LEU A 81 -1.47 17.87 1.63
C LEU A 81 -2.50 18.72 2.39
N GLY A 82 -2.23 20.00 2.64
CA GLY A 82 -3.07 20.87 3.45
C GLY A 82 -3.11 20.48 4.94
N LEU A 83 -2.12 19.74 5.43
CA LEU A 83 -2.06 19.31 6.83
C LEU A 83 -1.50 20.43 7.71
N THR A 84 -2.20 20.72 8.80
CA THR A 84 -1.72 21.59 9.87
C THR A 84 -0.66 20.86 10.71
N PRO A 85 0.32 21.57 11.30
CA PRO A 85 1.26 20.97 12.26
C PRO A 85 0.57 20.21 13.40
N CYS A 86 1.26 19.25 14.02
CA CYS A 86 0.74 18.50 15.17
C CYS A 86 0.65 19.40 16.41
N GLN A 87 -0.50 20.05 16.58
CA GLN A 87 -0.79 21.00 17.66
C GLN A 87 -2.15 20.68 18.28
N PRO A 88 -2.42 21.10 19.53
CA PRO A 88 -3.73 20.94 20.15
C PRO A 88 -4.82 21.53 19.26
N SER A 89 -5.95 20.85 19.12
CA SER A 89 -7.06 21.33 18.29
C SER A 89 -7.74 22.60 18.84
N GLY A 90 -7.60 22.86 20.15
CA GLY A 90 -8.40 23.86 20.88
C GLY A 90 -9.88 23.50 21.05
N LYS A 91 -10.32 22.32 20.57
CA LYS A 91 -11.71 21.85 20.59
C LYS A 91 -11.94 20.62 21.47
N GLY A 92 -10.88 20.08 22.06
CA GLY A 92 -10.90 18.94 22.97
C GLY A 92 -9.66 18.95 23.85
N ARG A 93 -9.43 17.84 24.56
CA ARG A 93 -8.28 17.67 25.45
C ARG A 93 -7.00 17.44 24.67
N ASP A 94 -5.90 17.93 25.22
CA ASP A 94 -4.56 17.67 24.72
C ASP A 94 -3.89 16.56 25.54
N PHE A 95 -3.32 15.58 24.85
CA PHE A 95 -2.58 14.46 25.44
C PHE A 95 -1.13 14.49 24.92
N PRO A 96 -0.24 15.28 25.53
CA PRO A 96 1.18 15.31 25.16
C PRO A 96 1.89 14.05 25.66
N VAL A 97 2.50 13.31 24.73
CA VAL A 97 3.21 12.05 25.02
C VAL A 97 4.70 12.18 24.71
N GLY A 98 5.56 11.97 25.69
CA GLY A 98 7.01 11.89 25.52
C GLY A 98 7.82 12.17 26.78
N PRO A 99 9.16 12.11 26.67
CA PRO A 99 10.04 12.28 27.82
C PRO A 99 9.77 13.59 28.57
N GLY A 100 9.50 13.49 29.88
CA GLY A 100 9.22 14.65 30.74
C GLY A 100 7.83 15.29 30.57
N LEU A 101 6.94 14.71 29.76
CA LEU A 101 5.56 15.16 29.57
C LEU A 101 4.59 14.39 30.47
N ALA A 102 3.33 14.84 30.51
CA ALA A 102 2.27 14.25 31.35
C ALA A 102 2.09 12.74 31.11
N TYR A 103 2.23 12.31 29.86
CA TYR A 103 2.34 10.90 29.49
C TYR A 103 3.74 10.65 28.95
N THR A 104 4.52 9.77 29.56
CA THR A 104 5.87 9.42 29.10
C THR A 104 5.86 8.25 28.13
N ALA A 105 4.79 7.46 28.11
CA ALA A 105 4.60 6.30 27.25
C ALA A 105 3.17 6.20 26.69
N LEU A 106 3.00 5.47 25.58
CA LEU A 106 1.71 5.35 24.91
C LEU A 106 0.67 4.57 25.74
N ASP A 107 1.08 3.63 26.58
CA ASP A 107 0.17 2.85 27.44
C ASP A 107 -0.42 3.68 28.60
N GLN A 108 0.12 4.86 28.88
CA GLN A 108 -0.41 5.78 29.88
C GLN A 108 -1.54 6.66 29.34
N VAL A 109 -1.65 6.83 28.02
CA VAL A 109 -2.73 7.61 27.39
C VAL A 109 -4.07 6.89 27.59
N PRO A 110 -5.13 7.57 28.05
CA PRO A 110 -6.45 6.98 28.22
C PRO A 110 -7.21 6.92 26.89
N TRP A 111 -6.69 6.12 25.96
CA TRP A 111 -7.22 5.93 24.60
C TRP A 111 -8.71 5.59 24.56
N GLU A 112 -9.19 4.82 25.52
CA GLU A 112 -10.60 4.45 25.71
C GLU A 112 -11.53 5.64 25.95
N SER A 113 -10.96 6.78 26.33
CA SER A 113 -11.72 7.96 26.73
C SER A 113 -11.74 9.06 25.67
N LEU A 114 -11.06 8.89 24.53
CA LEU A 114 -10.93 9.94 23.52
C LEU A 114 -12.31 10.40 23.00
N LYS A 115 -12.50 11.72 22.92
CA LYS A 115 -13.71 12.42 22.48
C LYS A 115 -13.41 13.33 21.30
N ALA A 116 -14.45 13.81 20.63
CA ALA A 116 -14.32 14.78 19.55
C ALA A 116 -13.42 15.96 19.94
N GLY A 117 -12.52 16.34 19.03
CA GLY A 117 -11.52 17.39 19.24
C GLY A 117 -10.28 16.95 20.03
N ASP A 118 -10.27 15.80 20.70
CA ASP A 118 -9.09 15.36 21.44
C ASP A 118 -7.88 15.18 20.50
N THR A 119 -6.71 15.62 20.95
CA THR A 119 -5.45 15.50 20.21
C THR A 119 -4.42 14.75 21.05
N VAL A 120 -3.94 13.61 20.56
CA VAL A 120 -2.79 12.90 21.12
C VAL A 120 -1.55 13.30 20.33
N ARG A 121 -0.66 14.05 20.97
CA ARG A 121 0.56 14.57 20.35
C ARG A 121 1.75 13.79 20.86
N ILE A 122 2.31 12.96 19.99
CA ILE A 122 3.48 12.15 20.30
C ILE A 122 4.70 12.98 19.97
N HIS A 123 5.55 13.25 20.96
CA HIS A 123 6.76 14.06 20.81
C HIS A 123 7.97 13.20 20.40
N PRO A 124 9.06 13.83 19.93
CA PRO A 124 10.31 13.11 19.67
C PRO A 124 10.85 12.42 20.92
N SER A 125 11.41 11.22 20.73
CA SER A 125 12.06 10.42 21.77
C SER A 125 13.30 9.77 21.18
N SER A 126 14.35 9.61 22.01
CA SER A 126 15.57 8.90 21.62
C SER A 126 15.37 7.39 21.50
N THR A 127 14.31 6.84 22.08
CA THR A 127 13.90 5.44 21.95
C THR A 127 12.49 5.35 21.37
N PRO A 128 12.19 4.32 20.55
CA PRO A 128 10.84 4.11 20.03
C PRO A 128 9.81 3.92 21.15
N TYR A 129 8.60 4.43 20.92
CA TYR A 129 7.45 4.15 21.77
C TYR A 129 6.95 2.73 21.49
N ARG A 130 7.01 1.88 22.51
CA ARG A 130 6.61 0.46 22.44
C ARG A 130 5.22 0.27 23.06
N GLY A 131 4.20 0.87 22.47
CA GLY A 131 2.82 0.76 22.92
C GLY A 131 1.84 0.46 21.81
N LYS A 132 0.84 -0.38 22.12
CA LYS A 132 -0.27 -0.76 21.24
C LYS A 132 -1.57 -0.19 21.77
N PHE A 133 -2.44 0.28 20.88
CA PHE A 133 -3.67 0.92 21.31
C PHE A 133 -4.86 0.72 20.35
N ALA A 134 -6.05 0.75 20.95
CA ALA A 134 -7.32 0.73 20.25
C ALA A 134 -7.94 2.14 20.30
N ILE A 135 -8.49 2.58 19.17
CA ILE A 135 -9.21 3.83 19.02
C ILE A 135 -10.66 3.50 18.73
N VAL A 136 -11.55 3.94 19.62
CA VAL A 136 -13.01 3.75 19.50
C VAL A 136 -13.77 5.08 19.46
N ALA A 137 -13.03 6.16 19.14
CA ALA A 137 -13.50 7.53 19.32
C ALA A 137 -14.50 7.96 18.24
N GLN A 138 -15.41 8.84 18.65
CA GLN A 138 -16.36 9.51 17.76
C GLN A 138 -15.99 10.99 17.65
N GLY A 139 -15.23 11.34 16.62
CA GLY A 139 -15.00 12.72 16.23
C GLY A 139 -16.15 13.31 15.41
N THR A 140 -15.99 14.57 15.02
CA THR A 140 -16.82 15.25 14.01
C THR A 140 -15.94 15.83 12.92
N ALA A 141 -16.54 16.30 11.81
CA ALA A 141 -15.78 16.98 10.76
C ALA A 141 -15.03 18.22 11.29
N ASP A 142 -15.66 19.00 12.17
CA ASP A 142 -15.07 20.21 12.75
C ASP A 142 -14.14 19.94 13.94
N ALA A 143 -14.31 18.81 14.62
CA ALA A 143 -13.54 18.41 15.79
C ALA A 143 -13.15 16.92 15.67
N PRO A 144 -12.27 16.57 14.72
CA PRO A 144 -11.81 15.20 14.59
C PRO A 144 -10.96 14.80 15.81
N VAL A 145 -10.87 13.49 16.07
CA VAL A 145 -9.86 12.96 16.99
C VAL A 145 -8.56 12.79 16.22
N ARG A 146 -7.48 13.38 16.71
CA ARG A 146 -6.19 13.39 16.00
C ARG A 146 -5.11 12.72 16.83
N ILE A 147 -4.42 11.75 16.24
CA ILE A 147 -3.23 11.11 16.78
C ILE A 147 -2.09 11.53 15.88
N CYS A 148 -1.21 12.42 16.36
CA CYS A 148 -0.20 13.01 15.50
C CYS A 148 1.21 13.00 16.08
N GLY A 149 2.19 12.95 15.19
CA GLY A 149 3.61 13.09 15.53
C GLY A 149 4.07 14.55 15.47
N VAL A 150 4.59 15.07 16.59
CA VAL A 150 5.35 16.32 16.63
C VAL A 150 6.74 16.05 16.05
N ARG A 151 7.11 16.77 14.99
CA ARG A 151 8.41 16.55 14.33
C ARG A 151 9.58 16.94 15.23
N GLY A 152 10.66 16.19 15.14
CA GLY A 152 11.96 16.60 15.66
C GLY A 152 12.47 17.85 14.96
N THR A 153 13.46 18.53 15.55
CA THR A 153 14.11 19.70 14.94
C THR A 153 14.75 19.39 13.58
N ASP A 154 15.12 18.12 13.38
CA ASP A 154 15.65 17.57 12.13
C ASP A 154 14.56 17.06 11.16
N GLY A 155 13.29 17.21 11.50
CA GLY A 155 12.13 16.73 10.72
C GLY A 155 11.74 15.28 10.98
N THR A 156 12.46 14.56 11.85
CA THR A 156 12.16 13.16 12.15
C THR A 156 10.77 12.98 12.77
N ARG A 157 10.18 11.82 12.51
CA ARG A 157 8.89 11.42 13.07
C ARG A 157 9.13 10.68 14.38
N PRO A 158 8.29 10.89 15.40
CA PRO A 158 8.20 9.98 16.53
C PRO A 158 7.91 8.55 16.04
N VAL A 159 8.61 7.57 16.62
CA VAL A 159 8.55 6.17 16.20
C VAL A 159 7.66 5.38 17.14
N ILE A 160 6.62 4.74 16.60
CA ILE A 160 5.84 3.71 17.27
C ILE A 160 6.31 2.36 16.72
N ASP A 161 6.87 1.52 17.59
CA ASP A 161 7.43 0.22 17.21
C ASP A 161 6.63 -0.90 17.89
N ALA A 162 6.20 -1.86 17.08
CA ALA A 162 5.43 -3.00 17.51
C ALA A 162 6.25 -4.06 18.25
N ASP A 163 7.57 -4.09 18.07
CA ASP A 163 8.44 -5.09 18.73
C ASP A 163 8.54 -4.81 20.24
N GLY A 164 8.23 -5.81 21.06
CA GLY A 164 8.16 -5.66 22.52
C GLY A 164 7.09 -4.67 22.99
N ALA A 165 6.13 -4.30 22.13
CA ALA A 165 5.11 -3.32 22.49
C ALA A 165 4.18 -3.83 23.60
N THR A 166 3.63 -2.93 24.40
CA THR A 166 2.69 -3.28 25.47
C THR A 166 1.31 -2.67 25.23
N THR A 167 0.26 -3.47 25.41
CA THR A 167 -1.12 -3.00 25.41
C THR A 167 -1.53 -2.62 26.83
N ARG A 168 -2.03 -1.39 27.02
CA ARG A 168 -2.64 -0.93 28.29
C ARG A 168 -3.78 -1.86 28.72
N ALA A 169 -3.80 -2.27 29.99
CA ALA A 169 -4.82 -3.20 30.52
C ALA A 169 -6.27 -2.69 30.35
N ALA A 170 -6.50 -1.38 30.49
CA ALA A 170 -7.83 -0.77 30.32
C ALA A 170 -8.42 -0.97 28.90
N LEU A 171 -7.57 -1.19 27.90
CA LEU A 171 -8.01 -1.43 26.51
C LEU A 171 -8.58 -2.83 26.30
N SER A 172 -8.39 -3.74 27.25
CA SER A 172 -8.71 -5.16 27.08
C SER A 172 -10.16 -5.36 26.64
N GLY A 173 -11.12 -4.63 27.24
CA GLY A 173 -12.54 -4.69 26.85
C GLY A 173 -12.83 -4.19 25.42
N LEU A 174 -12.05 -3.24 24.91
CA LEU A 174 -12.23 -2.70 23.56
C LEU A 174 -11.80 -3.68 22.47
N TYR A 175 -10.82 -4.55 22.76
CA TYR A 175 -10.39 -5.56 21.78
C TYR A 175 -11.43 -6.66 21.55
N GLY A 176 -12.36 -6.90 22.48
CA GLY A 176 -13.46 -7.84 22.26
C GLY A 176 -14.14 -8.28 23.56
N SER A 177 -15.34 -8.88 23.43
CA SER A 177 -16.14 -9.38 24.55
C SER A 177 -15.74 -10.77 25.05
N SER A 178 -14.87 -11.47 24.32
CA SER A 178 -14.31 -12.78 24.72
C SER A 178 -12.79 -12.77 24.56
N THR A 179 -12.09 -13.65 25.29
CA THR A 179 -10.63 -13.81 25.17
C THR A 179 -10.23 -14.09 23.72
N TYR A 180 -10.96 -14.97 23.03
CA TYR A 180 -10.71 -15.28 21.62
C TYR A 180 -10.79 -14.03 20.72
N ALA A 181 -11.84 -13.21 20.85
CA ALA A 181 -11.98 -11.99 20.06
C ALA A 181 -10.88 -10.95 20.39
N ARG A 182 -10.55 -10.81 21.68
CA ARG A 182 -9.50 -9.90 22.16
C ARG A 182 -8.14 -10.26 21.57
N ASP A 183 -7.84 -11.54 21.55
CA ASP A 183 -6.58 -12.07 21.05
C ASP A 183 -6.42 -11.82 19.55
N ILE A 184 -7.45 -12.11 18.74
CA ILE A 184 -7.39 -11.89 17.29
C ILE A 184 -6.98 -10.48 16.94
N HIS A 185 -7.63 -9.48 17.55
CA HIS A 185 -7.34 -8.09 17.22
C HIS A 185 -5.99 -7.63 17.77
N GLN A 186 -5.60 -8.06 18.98
CA GLN A 186 -4.29 -7.69 19.53
C GLN A 186 -3.13 -8.35 18.75
N ASP A 187 -3.30 -9.60 18.33
CA ASP A 187 -2.29 -10.36 17.59
C ASP A 187 -2.09 -9.83 16.16
N ARG A 188 -3.05 -9.05 15.61
CA ARG A 188 -3.08 -8.62 14.21
C ARG A 188 -3.04 -7.10 14.01
N SER A 189 -2.87 -6.31 15.06
CA SER A 189 -2.80 -4.85 14.95
C SER A 189 -1.76 -4.26 15.89
N LEU A 190 -1.08 -3.18 15.47
CA LEU A 190 -0.36 -2.29 16.39
C LEU A 190 -1.30 -1.15 16.84
N ILE A 191 -2.00 -0.55 15.89
CA ILE A 191 -3.09 0.40 16.07
C ILE A 191 -4.35 -0.22 15.49
N VAL A 192 -5.43 -0.29 16.26
CA VAL A 192 -6.74 -0.72 15.76
C VAL A 192 -7.78 0.39 15.92
N ILE A 193 -8.52 0.67 14.86
CA ILE A 193 -9.73 1.50 14.88
C ILE A 193 -10.92 0.56 14.83
N LYS A 194 -11.76 0.55 15.87
CA LYS A 194 -12.89 -0.37 15.98
C LYS A 194 -14.04 0.19 16.82
N SER A 195 -15.16 -0.52 16.84
CA SER A 195 -16.30 -0.15 17.70
C SER A 195 -15.97 -0.30 19.18
N ASP A 196 -16.58 0.55 20.00
CA ASP A 196 -16.64 0.38 21.45
C ASP A 196 -17.75 -0.62 21.81
N PRO A 197 -17.43 -1.81 22.36
CA PRO A 197 -18.44 -2.79 22.73
C PRO A 197 -19.46 -2.26 23.77
N ALA A 198 -19.08 -1.26 24.58
CA ALA A 198 -19.97 -0.65 25.55
C ALA A 198 -21.04 0.26 24.92
N GLN A 199 -20.85 0.70 23.68
CA GLN A 199 -21.79 1.55 22.94
C GLN A 199 -22.80 0.75 22.09
N GLY A 200 -22.80 -0.58 22.23
CA GLY A 200 -23.67 -1.47 21.47
C GLY A 200 -23.08 -1.92 20.13
N TRP A 201 -23.69 -2.96 19.56
CA TRP A 201 -23.19 -3.63 18.35
C TRP A 201 -23.07 -2.72 17.12
N THR A 202 -23.98 -1.74 17.01
CA THR A 202 -24.05 -0.80 15.88
C THR A 202 -23.16 0.43 16.05
N ALA A 203 -22.35 0.50 17.11
CA ALA A 203 -21.38 1.58 17.27
C ALA A 203 -20.27 1.51 16.22
N TYR A 204 -19.78 2.66 15.80
CA TYR A 204 -18.64 2.77 14.89
C TYR A 204 -17.84 4.05 15.19
N PRO A 205 -16.50 3.99 15.09
CA PRO A 205 -15.64 5.15 15.24
C PRO A 205 -15.74 6.04 13.99
N ARG A 206 -15.52 7.34 14.15
CA ARG A 206 -15.59 8.28 13.01
C ARG A 206 -14.73 9.52 13.18
N HIS A 207 -14.36 10.14 12.05
CA HIS A 207 -13.56 11.37 12.00
C HIS A 207 -12.28 11.27 12.83
N ILE A 208 -11.44 10.29 12.49
CA ILE A 208 -10.15 10.04 13.12
C ILE A 208 -9.05 10.32 12.12
N ARG A 209 -8.02 11.04 12.56
CA ARG A 209 -6.80 11.27 11.79
C ARG A 209 -5.58 10.70 12.50
N ILE A 210 -4.79 9.92 11.77
CA ILE A 210 -3.47 9.45 12.18
C ILE A 210 -2.45 10.06 11.22
N ASP A 211 -1.57 10.92 11.74
CA ASP A 211 -0.63 11.65 10.90
C ASP A 211 0.72 11.94 11.55
N GLY A 212 1.77 12.18 10.76
CA GLY A 212 3.03 12.66 11.32
C GLY A 212 3.91 11.56 11.92
N LEU A 213 3.55 10.28 11.86
CA LEU A 213 4.19 9.20 12.65
C LEU A 213 5.04 8.26 11.80
N LYS A 214 6.08 7.69 12.42
CA LYS A 214 6.69 6.45 11.93
C LYS A 214 6.07 5.28 12.68
N ILE A 215 5.42 4.37 11.96
CA ILE A 215 4.69 3.22 12.50
C ILE A 215 5.34 1.96 11.94
N THR A 216 5.94 1.13 12.79
CA THR A 216 6.81 0.06 12.30
C THR A 216 6.63 -1.24 13.05
N GLY A 217 6.91 -2.35 12.36
CA GLY A 217 7.25 -3.59 13.04
C GLY A 217 6.14 -4.54 13.40
N ALA A 218 4.91 -4.38 12.92
CA ALA A 218 3.86 -5.36 13.20
C ALA A 218 4.03 -6.62 12.33
N HIS A 219 4.96 -7.52 12.69
CA HIS A 219 5.37 -8.68 11.90
C HIS A 219 5.46 -9.97 12.76
N PRO A 220 5.12 -11.18 12.25
CA PRO A 220 5.13 -12.43 13.03
C PRO A 220 6.45 -12.85 13.67
N SER A 221 7.57 -12.29 13.22
CA SER A 221 8.89 -12.50 13.85
C SER A 221 9.08 -11.71 15.15
N ARG A 222 8.08 -10.95 15.60
CA ARG A 222 8.14 -10.07 16.76
C ARG A 222 7.05 -10.43 17.76
N SER A 223 7.23 -9.91 18.97
CA SER A 223 6.31 -10.17 20.07
C SER A 223 5.82 -8.87 20.71
N PHE A 224 4.78 -8.99 21.51
CA PHE A 224 4.19 -7.90 22.29
C PHE A 224 3.60 -8.46 23.58
N ARG A 225 3.32 -7.59 24.56
CA ARG A 225 2.58 -7.92 25.77
C ARG A 225 1.13 -7.48 25.61
N ASN A 226 0.19 -8.44 25.65
CA ASN A 226 -1.24 -8.15 25.50
C ASN A 226 -1.82 -7.47 26.76
N ALA A 227 -3.07 -7.04 26.69
CA ALA A 227 -3.74 -6.33 27.77
C ALA A 227 -3.97 -7.18 29.04
N ALA A 228 -3.78 -8.49 28.96
CA ALA A 228 -3.78 -9.41 30.10
C ALA A 228 -2.38 -9.64 30.70
N GLY A 229 -1.35 -8.97 30.16
CA GLY A 229 0.04 -9.10 30.61
C GLY A 229 0.81 -10.27 29.97
N ALA A 230 0.18 -11.08 29.13
CA ALA A 230 0.82 -12.23 28.47
C ALA A 230 1.66 -11.79 27.26
N VAL A 231 2.84 -12.39 27.10
CA VAL A 231 3.66 -12.22 25.90
C VAL A 231 3.06 -13.05 24.77
N ARG A 232 2.88 -12.43 23.60
CA ARG A 232 2.25 -12.99 22.40
C ARG A 232 3.09 -12.64 21.18
N SER A 233 3.07 -13.49 20.17
CA SER A 233 3.62 -13.16 18.85
C SER A 233 2.54 -12.50 18.00
N TYR A 234 2.96 -11.65 17.06
CA TYR A 234 2.04 -11.25 16.00
C TYR A 234 1.66 -12.46 15.14
N LEU A 235 0.40 -12.54 14.74
CA LEU A 235 -0.06 -13.60 13.83
C LEU A 235 -0.09 -13.10 12.39
N PRO A 236 0.06 -14.00 11.39
CA PRO A 236 -0.13 -13.67 9.99
C PRO A 236 -1.50 -13.06 9.69
N PHE A 237 -1.56 -12.26 8.62
CA PHE A 237 -2.75 -11.49 8.21
C PHE A 237 -3.18 -10.48 9.29
N GLY A 238 -2.22 -9.64 9.68
CA GLY A 238 -2.39 -8.44 10.48
C GLY A 238 -1.84 -7.19 9.78
N ALA A 239 -1.91 -6.03 10.43
CA ALA A 239 -1.38 -4.77 9.90
C ALA A 239 -0.81 -3.88 11.01
N CYS A 240 0.00 -2.90 10.64
CA CYS A 240 0.38 -1.84 11.56
C CYS A 240 -0.84 -0.98 11.96
N VAL A 241 -1.67 -0.59 10.98
CA VAL A 241 -2.95 0.10 11.22
C VAL A 241 -4.09 -0.76 10.69
N TRP A 242 -4.99 -1.16 11.59
CA TRP A 242 -6.15 -1.98 11.26
C TRP A 242 -7.45 -1.20 11.49
N VAL A 243 -8.24 -0.99 10.44
CA VAL A 243 -9.56 -0.36 10.51
C VAL A 243 -10.62 -1.46 10.43
N GLU A 244 -11.14 -1.90 11.58
CA GLU A 244 -12.14 -2.97 11.64
C GLU A 244 -13.50 -2.50 11.11
N ARG A 245 -13.84 -1.24 11.38
CA ARG A 245 -14.97 -0.47 10.83
C ARG A 245 -14.78 1.00 11.22
N GLY A 246 -15.35 1.92 10.46
CA GLY A 246 -15.39 3.33 10.81
C GLY A 246 -15.59 4.26 9.61
N HIS A 247 -16.03 5.50 9.87
CA HIS A 247 -16.33 6.48 8.81
C HIS A 247 -15.40 7.69 8.88
N ASN A 248 -14.96 8.19 7.74
CA ASN A 248 -14.10 9.38 7.64
C ASN A 248 -12.78 9.20 8.42
N ILE A 249 -12.02 8.17 8.05
CA ILE A 249 -10.73 7.85 8.66
C ILE A 249 -9.62 8.31 7.73
N SER A 250 -8.67 9.08 8.25
CA SER A 250 -7.52 9.58 7.49
C SER A 250 -6.22 9.03 8.07
N ILE A 251 -5.43 8.36 7.23
CA ILE A 251 -4.08 7.89 7.55
C ILE A 251 -3.16 8.64 6.59
N VAL A 252 -2.55 9.72 7.08
CA VAL A 252 -1.91 10.72 6.21
C VAL A 252 -0.54 11.15 6.69
N ASP A 253 0.40 11.41 5.78
CA ASP A 253 1.76 11.84 6.12
C ASP A 253 2.42 10.91 7.17
N ASN A 254 2.42 9.59 6.96
CA ASN A 254 3.12 8.65 7.84
C ASN A 254 4.26 7.93 7.12
N GLU A 255 5.21 7.40 7.88
CA GLU A 255 6.15 6.38 7.40
C GLU A 255 5.76 5.04 8.03
N ILE A 256 5.17 4.14 7.25
CA ILE A 256 4.66 2.86 7.71
C ILE A 256 5.56 1.77 7.14
N THR A 257 6.33 1.09 7.99
CA THR A 257 7.44 0.24 7.51
C THR A 257 7.54 -1.08 8.24
N ASP A 258 8.09 -2.10 7.58
CA ASP A 258 8.55 -3.34 8.24
C ASP A 258 7.42 -4.05 9.04
N CYS A 259 6.18 -3.85 8.58
CA CYS A 259 4.97 -4.49 9.06
C CYS A 259 4.59 -5.61 8.08
N GLN A 260 3.89 -6.64 8.51
CA GLN A 260 3.37 -7.63 7.57
C GLN A 260 2.41 -6.98 6.55
N MET A 261 1.57 -6.05 6.97
CA MET A 261 0.86 -5.08 6.11
C MET A 261 0.95 -3.70 6.75
N GLY A 262 0.95 -2.63 5.95
CA GLY A 262 0.93 -1.26 6.46
C GLY A 262 -0.45 -0.89 7.00
N VAL A 263 -1.45 -0.91 6.12
CA VAL A 263 -2.86 -0.60 6.44
C VAL A 263 -3.77 -1.73 6.00
N PHE A 264 -4.70 -2.12 6.88
CA PHE A 264 -5.81 -3.00 6.57
C PHE A 264 -7.13 -2.29 6.87
N SER A 265 -8.14 -2.42 6.01
CA SER A 265 -9.52 -2.08 6.35
C SER A 265 -10.49 -3.20 6.01
N LYS A 266 -11.58 -3.27 6.78
CA LYS A 266 -12.63 -4.27 6.68
C LYS A 266 -14.00 -3.61 6.51
N SER A 267 -14.91 -4.34 5.88
CA SER A 267 -16.35 -4.07 5.87
C SER A 267 -17.11 -5.40 5.95
N THR A 268 -18.33 -5.40 6.48
CA THR A 268 -19.26 -6.55 6.42
C THR A 268 -20.67 -6.10 6.03
N ASP A 269 -21.50 -7.04 5.57
CA ASP A 269 -22.92 -6.81 5.23
C ASP A 269 -23.85 -6.71 6.45
N ASP A 270 -23.32 -6.55 7.67
CA ASP A 270 -24.12 -6.47 8.90
C ASP A 270 -24.92 -5.16 9.04
N GLY A 271 -24.69 -4.20 8.15
CA GLY A 271 -25.34 -2.89 8.12
C GLY A 271 -24.34 -1.74 7.95
N ASP A 272 -24.86 -0.52 7.80
CA ASP A 272 -24.06 0.68 7.49
C ASP A 272 -22.91 0.92 8.50
N PHE A 273 -23.15 0.65 9.78
CA PHE A 273 -22.14 0.78 10.85
C PHE A 273 -20.94 -0.16 10.68
N ALA A 274 -21.10 -1.30 10.02
CA ALA A 274 -20.07 -2.31 9.86
C ALA A 274 -19.22 -2.11 8.61
N VAL A 275 -19.63 -1.17 7.75
CA VAL A 275 -18.90 -0.80 6.54
C VAL A 275 -17.98 0.38 6.82
N THR A 276 -16.71 0.22 6.47
CA THR A 276 -15.75 1.34 6.49
C THR A 276 -16.08 2.31 5.36
N ARG A 277 -16.15 3.62 5.64
CA ARG A 277 -16.46 4.65 4.63
C ARG A 277 -15.45 5.77 4.62
N ASN A 278 -15.20 6.31 3.43
CA ASN A 278 -14.37 7.48 3.21
C ASN A 278 -12.99 7.31 3.87
N LEU A 279 -12.34 6.19 3.58
CA LEU A 279 -10.98 5.91 4.02
C LEU A 279 -10.01 6.69 3.13
N TYR A 280 -9.25 7.60 3.75
CA TYR A 280 -8.29 8.44 3.07
C TYR A 280 -6.87 8.06 3.45
N ILE A 281 -6.12 7.52 2.49
CA ILE A 281 -4.72 7.11 2.66
C ILE A 281 -3.87 8.02 1.78
N ALA A 282 -3.18 9.00 2.38
CA ALA A 282 -2.46 9.99 1.57
C ALA A 282 -1.09 10.41 2.08
N GLY A 283 -0.13 10.59 1.16
CA GLY A 283 1.20 11.11 1.52
C GLY A 283 2.03 10.18 2.40
N ASN A 284 1.68 8.90 2.48
CA ASN A 284 2.41 7.94 3.30
C ASN A 284 3.56 7.32 2.51
N ARG A 285 4.62 6.93 3.22
CA ARG A 285 5.65 6.01 2.72
C ARG A 285 5.38 4.61 3.24
N PHE A 286 5.30 3.64 2.34
CA PHE A 286 5.15 2.21 2.64
C PHE A 286 6.41 1.46 2.22
N ALA A 287 7.04 0.71 3.12
CA ALA A 287 8.27 -0.02 2.78
C ALA A 287 8.51 -1.28 3.63
N GLY A 288 9.12 -2.31 3.05
CA GLY A 288 9.54 -3.52 3.78
C GLY A 288 8.38 -4.39 4.27
N HIS A 289 7.22 -4.29 3.62
CA HIS A 289 6.03 -5.06 3.97
C HIS A 289 6.06 -6.50 3.46
N GLY A 290 5.21 -7.35 4.00
CA GLY A 290 5.06 -8.73 3.57
C GLY A 290 5.79 -9.76 4.42
N ILE A 291 5.33 -11.00 4.29
CA ILE A 291 5.95 -12.21 4.86
C ILE A 291 6.54 -13.00 3.69
N VAL A 292 7.79 -13.46 3.83
CA VAL A 292 8.49 -14.21 2.79
C VAL A 292 7.72 -15.49 2.44
N GLY A 293 7.57 -15.76 1.15
CA GLY A 293 6.84 -16.91 0.61
C GLY A 293 5.32 -16.82 0.72
N ASN A 294 4.77 -15.69 1.21
CA ASN A 294 3.34 -15.54 1.42
C ASN A 294 2.74 -14.50 0.47
N VAL A 295 1.67 -14.89 -0.21
CA VAL A 295 0.92 -14.06 -1.17
C VAL A 295 -0.08 -13.12 -0.50
N HIS A 296 -0.49 -13.41 0.73
CA HIS A 296 -1.63 -12.76 1.37
C HIS A 296 -1.29 -11.44 2.06
N GLN A 297 -0.01 -11.06 2.16
CA GLN A 297 0.41 -9.84 2.85
C GLN A 297 0.79 -8.74 1.86
N HIS A 298 -0.01 -7.69 1.82
CA HIS A 298 0.14 -6.56 0.90
C HIS A 298 0.61 -5.30 1.65
N SER A 299 1.07 -4.26 0.95
CA SER A 299 1.39 -3.01 1.64
C SER A 299 0.13 -2.32 2.17
N THR A 300 -0.92 -2.25 1.36
CA THR A 300 -2.28 -1.88 1.81
C THR A 300 -3.29 -2.90 1.33
N TYR A 301 -4.22 -3.29 2.21
CA TYR A 301 -5.40 -4.09 1.90
C TYR A 301 -6.63 -3.30 2.34
N THR A 302 -7.56 -2.99 1.44
CA THR A 302 -8.71 -2.13 1.77
C THR A 302 -10.05 -2.74 1.39
N GLN A 303 -11.04 -2.62 2.26
CA GLN A 303 -12.45 -3.00 2.06
C GLN A 303 -13.35 -1.91 2.62
N SER A 304 -13.84 -1.01 1.76
CA SER A 304 -14.60 0.17 2.19
C SER A 304 -15.53 0.68 1.07
N ILE A 305 -16.26 1.76 1.34
CA ILE A 305 -16.90 2.58 0.31
C ILE A 305 -16.20 3.94 0.25
N GLY A 306 -15.83 4.39 -0.94
CA GLY A 306 -15.23 5.71 -1.16
C GLY A 306 -13.77 5.79 -0.68
N THR A 307 -12.98 4.73 -0.86
CA THR A 307 -11.55 4.74 -0.57
C THR A 307 -10.79 5.64 -1.56
N VAL A 308 -9.94 6.52 -1.03
CA VAL A 308 -9.00 7.33 -1.83
C VAL A 308 -7.58 7.06 -1.36
N ILE A 309 -6.72 6.65 -2.30
CA ILE A 309 -5.29 6.40 -2.10
C ILE A 309 -4.53 7.39 -2.99
N GLU A 310 -3.89 8.40 -2.39
CA GLU A 310 -3.18 9.42 -3.18
C GLU A 310 -1.86 9.93 -2.60
N PHE A 311 -0.95 10.37 -3.48
CA PHE A 311 0.33 10.96 -3.07
C PHE A 311 1.22 10.05 -2.21
N ASN A 312 0.94 8.74 -2.17
CA ASN A 312 1.74 7.79 -1.39
C ASN A 312 2.95 7.32 -2.19
N ARG A 313 4.01 6.94 -1.47
CA ARG A 313 5.17 6.23 -2.01
C ARG A 313 5.18 4.80 -1.50
N TYR A 314 4.87 3.86 -2.38
CA TYR A 314 5.01 2.43 -2.15
C TYR A 314 6.37 1.98 -2.68
N GLU A 315 7.22 1.53 -1.77
CA GLU A 315 8.45 0.82 -2.10
C GLU A 315 8.18 -0.68 -2.30
N PRO A 316 9.12 -1.43 -2.89
CA PRO A 316 8.97 -2.87 -3.02
C PRO A 316 8.65 -3.55 -1.69
N LEU A 317 7.83 -4.60 -1.75
CA LEU A 317 7.68 -5.52 -0.63
C LEU A 317 9.03 -6.12 -0.25
N ARG A 318 9.10 -6.67 0.97
CA ARG A 318 10.24 -7.44 1.46
C ARG A 318 10.65 -8.47 0.41
N PRO A 319 11.94 -8.60 0.08
CA PRO A 319 12.41 -9.61 -0.87
C PRO A 319 11.88 -11.01 -0.53
N GLY A 320 11.28 -11.67 -1.52
CA GLY A 320 10.65 -12.98 -1.38
C GLY A 320 9.22 -12.98 -0.82
N ALA A 321 8.66 -11.84 -0.38
CA ALA A 321 7.23 -11.72 -0.14
C ALA A 321 6.47 -11.61 -1.47
N LEU A 322 5.28 -12.20 -1.53
CA LEU A 322 4.56 -12.43 -2.79
C LEU A 322 3.22 -11.70 -2.86
N GLY A 323 3.01 -10.69 -2.01
CA GLY A 323 1.81 -9.86 -2.05
C GLY A 323 1.91 -8.66 -2.99
N ASN A 324 0.90 -7.81 -2.93
CA ASN A 324 0.74 -6.65 -3.81
C ASN A 324 1.15 -5.35 -3.13
N GLY A 325 1.44 -4.33 -3.94
CA GLY A 325 1.57 -2.96 -3.45
C GLY A 325 0.24 -2.48 -2.88
N VAL A 326 -0.73 -2.26 -3.77
CA VAL A 326 -2.11 -1.88 -3.41
C VAL A 326 -3.03 -3.08 -3.67
N LYS A 327 -3.72 -3.56 -2.62
CA LYS A 327 -4.88 -4.45 -2.74
C LYS A 327 -6.12 -3.72 -2.27
N ASP A 328 -7.15 -3.76 -3.10
CA ASP A 328 -8.41 -3.13 -2.81
C ASP A 328 -9.59 -4.02 -3.23
N ARG A 329 -10.55 -4.09 -2.31
CA ARG A 329 -11.84 -4.78 -2.36
C ARG A 329 -13.00 -3.81 -2.08
N SER A 330 -12.75 -2.50 -2.08
CA SER A 330 -13.74 -1.43 -1.87
C SER A 330 -14.70 -1.20 -3.06
N ALA A 331 -15.73 -0.38 -2.83
CA ALA A 331 -16.57 0.21 -3.88
C ALA A 331 -16.25 1.71 -4.07
N GLY A 332 -16.18 2.16 -5.32
CA GLY A 332 -15.90 3.57 -5.66
C GLY A 332 -14.45 4.01 -5.40
N THR A 333 -13.48 3.11 -5.56
CA THR A 333 -12.06 3.38 -5.27
C THR A 333 -11.43 4.36 -6.24
N VAL A 334 -10.61 5.27 -5.70
CA VAL A 334 -9.72 6.15 -6.46
C VAL A 334 -8.27 5.92 -6.02
N VAL A 335 -7.39 5.57 -6.97
CA VAL A 335 -5.94 5.46 -6.76
C VAL A 335 -5.25 6.47 -7.67
N ARG A 336 -4.72 7.56 -7.11
CA ARG A 336 -4.16 8.64 -7.93
C ARG A 336 -2.88 9.27 -7.42
N HIS A 337 -2.05 9.78 -8.32
CA HIS A 337 -0.86 10.56 -7.92
C HIS A 337 0.09 9.82 -6.97
N ASN A 338 0.16 8.49 -7.04
CA ASN A 338 1.08 7.71 -6.22
C ASN A 338 2.36 7.38 -6.99
N ARG A 339 3.45 7.14 -6.25
CA ARG A 339 4.62 6.41 -6.73
C ARG A 339 4.53 4.97 -6.23
N ILE A 340 4.42 4.01 -7.14
CA ILE A 340 4.25 2.59 -6.79
C ILE A 340 5.36 1.77 -7.42
N GLU A 341 6.13 1.09 -6.57
CA GLU A 341 7.27 0.26 -6.99
C GLU A 341 7.02 -1.20 -6.60
N GLU A 342 7.00 -2.08 -7.60
CA GLU A 342 6.87 -3.54 -7.47
C GLU A 342 5.56 -4.03 -6.80
N GLY A 343 5.59 -5.30 -6.36
CA GLY A 343 4.44 -6.12 -5.98
C GLY A 343 4.24 -7.29 -6.96
N SER A 344 3.56 -8.35 -6.54
CA SER A 344 3.06 -9.36 -7.48
C SER A 344 2.14 -8.71 -8.50
N HIS A 345 1.27 -7.85 -7.99
CA HIS A 345 0.60 -6.79 -8.71
C HIS A 345 0.97 -5.44 -8.09
N ALA A 346 1.20 -4.43 -8.93
CA ALA A 346 1.38 -3.07 -8.42
C ALA A 346 0.06 -2.58 -7.80
N ILE A 347 -1.05 -2.81 -8.50
CA ILE A 347 -2.41 -2.52 -8.03
C ILE A 347 -3.32 -3.71 -8.35
N ASP A 348 -4.01 -4.22 -7.33
CA ASP A 348 -4.90 -5.38 -7.39
C ASP A 348 -6.31 -4.98 -6.91
N LEU A 349 -7.25 -4.89 -7.86
CA LEU A 349 -8.59 -4.32 -7.71
C LEU A 349 -9.65 -5.39 -7.92
N VAL A 350 -10.06 -6.08 -6.86
CA VAL A 350 -10.83 -7.33 -6.93
C VAL A 350 -12.12 -7.26 -6.12
N GLU A 351 -12.97 -8.29 -6.19
CA GLU A 351 -14.32 -8.25 -5.65
C GLU A 351 -14.39 -7.91 -4.15
N ALA A 352 -15.49 -7.29 -3.75
CA ALA A 352 -15.85 -7.10 -2.35
C ALA A 352 -16.19 -8.45 -1.72
N GLU A 353 -15.21 -9.06 -1.06
CA GLU A 353 -15.29 -10.42 -0.52
C GLU A 353 -16.17 -10.50 0.73
N ASP A 354 -15.97 -9.61 1.72
CA ASP A 354 -16.65 -9.69 3.03
C ASP A 354 -17.96 -8.88 3.10
N PHE A 355 -18.25 -8.04 2.09
CA PHE A 355 -19.45 -7.20 2.03
C PHE A 355 -20.09 -7.10 0.61
N PRO A 356 -20.21 -8.22 -0.12
CA PRO A 356 -20.62 -8.19 -1.53
C PRO A 356 -22.03 -7.62 -1.73
N LEU A 357 -22.97 -7.81 -0.81
CA LEU A 357 -24.35 -7.33 -0.98
C LEU A 357 -24.38 -5.80 -0.99
N THR A 358 -23.74 -5.19 -0.01
CA THR A 358 -23.66 -3.74 0.12
C THR A 358 -22.83 -3.13 -1.01
N ALA A 359 -21.71 -3.76 -1.38
CA ALA A 359 -20.87 -3.30 -2.48
C ALA A 359 -21.64 -3.33 -3.82
N MET A 360 -22.27 -4.46 -4.17
CA MET A 360 -23.02 -4.58 -5.42
C MET A 360 -24.25 -3.66 -5.48
N ALA A 361 -24.87 -3.36 -4.34
CA ALA A 361 -25.95 -2.37 -4.24
C ALA A 361 -25.44 -0.92 -4.36
N THR A 362 -24.14 -0.68 -4.22
CA THR A 362 -23.52 0.64 -4.35
C THR A 362 -23.18 0.91 -5.82
N PRO A 363 -23.81 1.89 -6.50
CA PRO A 363 -23.56 2.14 -7.93
C PRO A 363 -22.09 2.40 -8.28
N ALA A 364 -21.34 2.99 -7.35
CA ALA A 364 -19.91 3.25 -7.50
C ALA A 364 -19.04 1.98 -7.56
N TYR A 365 -19.53 0.80 -7.18
CA TYR A 365 -18.79 -0.46 -7.33
C TYR A 365 -18.48 -0.81 -8.78
N ARG A 366 -19.26 -0.29 -9.72
CA ARG A 366 -19.06 -0.47 -11.16
C ARG A 366 -18.11 0.54 -11.79
N ASN A 367 -17.51 1.44 -11.00
CA ASN A 367 -16.56 2.44 -11.48
C ASN A 367 -15.32 2.50 -10.56
N THR A 368 -14.14 2.37 -11.15
CA THR A 368 -12.87 2.49 -10.42
C THR A 368 -11.93 3.41 -11.18
N PHE A 369 -11.21 4.28 -10.48
CA PHE A 369 -10.36 5.29 -11.09
C PHE A 369 -8.90 5.07 -10.69
N VAL A 370 -8.01 4.94 -11.68
CA VAL A 370 -6.57 4.83 -11.48
C VAL A 370 -5.88 5.82 -12.41
N TYR A 371 -5.38 6.93 -11.87
CA TYR A 371 -4.82 7.98 -12.72
C TYR A 371 -3.69 8.80 -12.13
N GLY A 372 -2.85 9.37 -12.98
CA GLY A 372 -1.76 10.24 -12.52
C GLY A 372 -0.69 9.51 -11.71
N ASN A 373 -0.63 8.17 -11.73
CA ASN A 373 0.33 7.41 -10.94
C ASN A 373 1.64 7.19 -11.72
N GLN A 374 2.76 7.18 -11.01
CA GLN A 374 4.06 6.72 -11.49
C GLN A 374 4.26 5.27 -11.02
N ILE A 375 4.38 4.32 -11.94
CA ILE A 375 4.48 2.89 -11.60
C ILE A 375 5.77 2.30 -12.15
N ILE A 376 6.59 1.71 -11.28
CA ILE A 376 7.77 0.92 -11.65
C ILE A 376 7.46 -0.53 -11.34
N LYS A 377 7.59 -1.40 -12.34
CA LYS A 377 7.25 -2.82 -12.18
C LYS A 377 8.14 -3.70 -13.03
N THR A 378 8.71 -4.73 -12.42
CA THR A 378 9.34 -5.84 -13.14
C THR A 378 8.23 -6.82 -13.56
N GLY A 379 8.06 -7.05 -14.85
CA GLY A 379 6.99 -7.92 -15.34
C GLY A 379 7.19 -9.40 -14.98
N ASP A 380 8.43 -9.81 -14.67
CA ASP A 380 8.77 -11.17 -14.23
C ASP A 380 8.12 -11.54 -12.87
N THR A 381 7.67 -10.55 -12.09
CA THR A 381 7.01 -10.77 -10.79
C THR A 381 5.49 -10.69 -10.87
N GLY A 382 4.90 -10.43 -12.05
CA GLY A 382 3.46 -10.38 -12.30
C GLY A 382 2.98 -9.10 -13.02
N SER A 383 1.66 -8.90 -13.13
CA SER A 383 1.08 -7.79 -13.91
C SER A 383 1.10 -6.44 -13.19
N VAL A 384 0.91 -5.36 -13.93
CA VAL A 384 0.78 -4.01 -13.35
C VAL A 384 -0.56 -3.87 -12.61
N ILE A 385 -1.65 -4.15 -13.31
CA ILE A 385 -3.02 -4.04 -12.82
C ILE A 385 -3.70 -5.42 -12.85
N THR A 386 -4.44 -5.73 -11.79
CA THR A 386 -5.50 -6.74 -11.81
C THR A 386 -6.85 -6.04 -11.56
N TYR A 387 -7.88 -6.35 -12.34
CA TYR A 387 -9.24 -5.80 -12.16
C TYR A 387 -10.33 -6.85 -12.39
N GLY A 388 -11.40 -6.78 -11.60
CA GLY A 388 -12.54 -7.72 -11.66
C GLY A 388 -12.64 -8.52 -10.38
N GLY A 389 -11.98 -9.68 -10.36
CA GLY A 389 -11.89 -10.50 -9.16
C GLY A 389 -10.80 -11.55 -9.15
N ASP A 390 -10.62 -12.19 -8.00
CA ASP A 390 -9.58 -13.20 -7.74
C ASP A 390 -10.05 -14.47 -7.01
N HIS A 391 -11.33 -14.58 -6.67
CA HIS A 391 -11.96 -15.84 -6.29
C HIS A 391 -12.66 -16.50 -7.48
N PHE A 392 -12.15 -17.64 -7.92
CA PHE A 392 -12.63 -18.31 -9.14
C PHE A 392 -13.26 -19.68 -8.84
N GLY A 393 -14.01 -20.20 -9.81
CA GLY A 393 -14.60 -21.53 -9.73
C GLY A 393 -15.99 -21.56 -9.11
N SER A 394 -16.67 -20.40 -9.00
CA SER A 394 -18.03 -20.35 -8.51
C SER A 394 -19.03 -20.90 -9.54
N GLN A 395 -20.31 -20.96 -9.17
CA GLN A 395 -21.41 -21.28 -10.09
C GLN A 395 -22.24 -20.03 -10.37
N ALA A 396 -22.91 -19.98 -11.52
CA ALA A 396 -23.79 -18.86 -11.85
C ALA A 396 -24.85 -18.68 -10.74
N GLY A 397 -24.99 -17.45 -10.25
CA GLY A 397 -25.88 -17.12 -9.12
C GLY A 397 -25.29 -17.31 -7.73
N ALA A 398 -24.04 -17.78 -7.60
CA ALA A 398 -23.35 -17.82 -6.31
C ALA A 398 -23.16 -16.41 -5.71
N THR A 399 -23.03 -16.34 -4.38
CA THR A 399 -22.76 -15.08 -3.65
C THR A 399 -21.27 -14.87 -3.38
N TRP A 400 -20.41 -15.59 -4.10
CA TRP A 400 -18.95 -15.52 -4.03
C TRP A 400 -18.40 -15.75 -5.44
N GLY A 401 -17.16 -15.33 -5.68
CA GLY A 401 -16.46 -15.50 -6.94
C GLY A 401 -17.04 -14.70 -8.11
N GLU A 402 -17.04 -15.28 -9.31
CA GLU A 402 -17.35 -14.60 -10.57
C GLU A 402 -18.66 -13.78 -10.57
N PRO A 403 -19.78 -14.19 -9.93
CA PRO A 403 -20.98 -13.37 -9.81
C PRO A 403 -20.79 -12.01 -9.11
N ILE A 404 -19.89 -11.92 -8.14
CA ILE A 404 -19.69 -10.72 -7.32
C ILE A 404 -18.50 -9.86 -7.77
N PHE A 405 -17.81 -10.26 -8.84
CA PHE A 405 -16.71 -9.51 -9.44
C PHE A 405 -17.07 -8.04 -9.73
N ARG A 406 -16.02 -7.22 -9.84
CA ARG A 406 -16.10 -5.80 -10.22
C ARG A 406 -16.43 -5.63 -11.70
N LYS A 407 -17.52 -6.25 -12.19
CA LYS A 407 -18.09 -6.23 -13.55
C LYS A 407 -18.47 -4.82 -14.03
N GLY A 408 -17.47 -3.97 -14.19
CA GLY A 408 -17.61 -2.54 -14.35
C GLY A 408 -16.48 -1.96 -15.18
N THR A 409 -16.25 -0.67 -15.04
CA THR A 409 -15.23 0.05 -15.80
C THR A 409 -14.10 0.54 -14.89
N LEU A 410 -12.88 0.12 -15.24
CA LEU A 410 -11.65 0.75 -14.78
C LEU A 410 -11.30 1.92 -15.71
N HIS A 411 -11.32 3.13 -15.16
CA HIS A 411 -10.85 4.35 -15.82
C HIS A 411 -9.35 4.52 -15.51
N PHE A 412 -8.50 4.21 -16.50
CA PHE A 412 -7.04 4.17 -16.35
C PHE A 412 -6.37 5.27 -17.19
N PHE A 413 -5.99 6.40 -16.59
CA PHE A 413 -5.51 7.53 -17.39
C PHE A 413 -4.38 8.36 -16.82
N HIS A 414 -3.59 9.01 -17.68
CA HIS A 414 -2.45 9.82 -17.25
C HIS A 414 -1.50 9.09 -16.29
N ASN A 415 -1.37 7.76 -16.39
CA ASN A 415 -0.37 7.03 -15.63
C ASN A 415 0.93 6.95 -16.45
N THR A 416 2.08 6.97 -15.78
CA THR A 416 3.38 6.69 -16.40
C THR A 416 3.95 5.40 -15.82
N LEU A 417 4.11 4.39 -16.67
CA LEU A 417 4.57 3.06 -16.33
C LEU A 417 5.99 2.87 -16.87
N MET A 418 6.92 2.53 -15.99
CA MET A 418 8.28 2.10 -16.34
C MET A 418 8.41 0.60 -16.05
N LEU A 419 8.25 -0.21 -17.10
CA LEU A 419 8.27 -1.66 -17.00
C LEU A 419 9.67 -2.21 -17.27
N LYS A 420 10.09 -3.17 -16.44
CA LYS A 420 11.40 -3.86 -16.48
C LYS A 420 11.20 -5.38 -16.57
N GLY A 421 12.29 -6.12 -16.73
CA GLY A 421 12.28 -7.59 -16.75
C GLY A 421 12.46 -8.17 -18.15
N THR A 422 12.00 -9.41 -18.34
CA THR A 422 12.12 -10.16 -19.60
C THR A 422 10.80 -10.25 -20.37
N ALA A 423 9.67 -10.27 -19.65
CA ALA A 423 8.31 -10.17 -20.18
C ALA A 423 7.49 -9.26 -19.25
N ALA A 424 6.45 -8.61 -19.76
CA ALA A 424 5.56 -7.80 -18.92
C ALA A 424 4.12 -7.76 -19.44
N TRP A 425 3.18 -7.69 -18.49
CA TRP A 425 1.74 -7.58 -18.75
C TRP A 425 1.15 -6.37 -18.01
N VAL A 426 0.48 -5.48 -18.74
CA VAL A 426 -0.15 -4.30 -18.13
C VAL A 426 -1.43 -4.70 -17.40
N PHE A 427 -2.37 -5.31 -18.11
CA PHE A 427 -3.71 -5.60 -17.62
C PHE A 427 -3.95 -7.10 -17.46
N ARG A 428 -4.37 -7.50 -16.26
CA ARG A 428 -5.02 -8.77 -16.01
C ARG A 428 -6.47 -8.50 -15.62
N ILE A 429 -7.41 -8.82 -16.51
CA ILE A 429 -8.82 -8.51 -16.32
C ILE A 429 -9.58 -9.83 -16.24
N ALA A 430 -10.33 -10.00 -15.15
CA ALA A 430 -10.83 -11.30 -14.72
C ALA A 430 -11.73 -11.97 -15.77
N THR A 431 -12.75 -11.25 -16.26
CA THR A 431 -13.72 -11.74 -17.24
C THR A 431 -14.00 -10.70 -18.32
N THR A 432 -14.73 -11.10 -19.35
CA THR A 432 -15.25 -10.22 -20.41
C THR A 432 -16.37 -9.29 -19.96
N GLU A 433 -16.81 -9.39 -18.69
CA GLU A 433 -17.81 -8.49 -18.10
C GLU A 433 -17.17 -7.23 -17.49
N GLU A 434 -15.83 -7.19 -17.40
CA GLU A 434 -15.07 -6.01 -17.01
C GLU A 434 -14.51 -5.26 -18.22
N LYS A 435 -14.45 -3.93 -18.10
CA LYS A 435 -13.91 -3.02 -19.10
C LYS A 435 -12.77 -2.18 -18.52
N VAL A 436 -11.80 -1.86 -19.37
CA VAL A 436 -10.78 -0.85 -19.11
C VAL A 436 -10.88 0.22 -20.18
N GLU A 437 -11.04 1.47 -19.76
CA GLU A 437 -10.90 2.64 -20.60
C GLU A 437 -9.53 3.26 -20.30
N ALA A 438 -8.58 3.16 -21.25
CA ALA A 438 -7.21 3.58 -21.04
C ALA A 438 -6.77 4.69 -22.01
N TRP A 439 -6.49 5.88 -21.48
CA TRP A 439 -6.08 7.05 -22.28
C TRP A 439 -5.07 7.94 -21.56
N ASN A 440 -4.36 8.74 -22.33
CA ASN A 440 -3.28 9.63 -21.93
C ASN A 440 -2.18 8.98 -21.09
N ASN A 441 -1.99 7.66 -21.16
CA ASN A 441 -0.94 6.97 -20.42
C ASN A 441 0.39 6.98 -21.18
N VAL A 442 1.47 6.75 -20.45
CA VAL A 442 2.80 6.48 -20.98
C VAL A 442 3.22 5.10 -20.49
N ILE A 443 3.35 4.14 -21.40
CA ILE A 443 3.70 2.75 -21.09
C ILE A 443 5.04 2.43 -21.73
N HIS A 444 6.10 2.59 -20.94
CA HIS A 444 7.45 2.28 -21.38
C HIS A 444 7.86 0.87 -20.99
N PHE A 445 8.16 0.04 -22.00
CA PHE A 445 8.78 -1.27 -21.83
C PHE A 445 10.28 -1.17 -22.03
N ALA A 446 11.07 -1.52 -21.02
CA ALA A 446 12.53 -1.54 -21.13
C ALA A 446 13.02 -2.42 -22.30
N PRO A 447 14.18 -2.11 -22.91
CA PRO A 447 14.73 -2.88 -24.03
C PRO A 447 14.94 -4.38 -23.73
N SER A 448 15.08 -4.76 -22.47
CA SER A 448 15.21 -6.15 -22.04
C SER A 448 13.91 -6.97 -22.17
N ILE A 449 12.77 -6.31 -22.29
CA ILE A 449 11.46 -6.96 -22.39
C ILE A 449 11.24 -7.44 -23.83
N ARG A 450 11.19 -8.76 -23.98
CA ARG A 450 10.94 -9.44 -25.27
C ARG A 450 9.45 -9.52 -25.58
N GLU A 451 8.63 -9.73 -24.55
CA GLU A 451 7.18 -9.80 -24.67
C GLU A 451 6.53 -8.60 -23.98
N LYS A 452 6.08 -7.64 -24.80
CA LYS A 452 5.49 -6.38 -24.38
C LYS A 452 3.97 -6.48 -24.46
N ASN A 453 3.36 -7.13 -23.48
CA ASN A 453 1.96 -7.53 -23.55
C ASN A 453 1.04 -6.50 -22.87
N MET A 454 -0.04 -6.14 -23.54
CA MET A 454 -1.07 -5.28 -22.95
C MET A 454 -1.97 -6.07 -22.01
N ARG A 455 -2.34 -7.31 -22.36
CA ARG A 455 -3.27 -8.15 -21.63
C ARG A 455 -2.70 -9.53 -21.35
N MET A 456 -3.12 -10.10 -20.23
CA MET A 456 -3.05 -11.55 -19.99
C MET A 456 -4.41 -12.11 -19.59
N ASP A 457 -4.61 -13.38 -19.89
CA ASP A 457 -5.82 -14.11 -19.54
C ASP A 457 -5.79 -14.63 -18.09
N ARG A 458 -6.97 -15.00 -17.60
CA ARG A 458 -7.15 -15.83 -16.41
C ARG A 458 -8.11 -16.97 -16.70
N GLU A 459 -7.76 -18.15 -16.19
CA GLU A 459 -8.70 -19.26 -16.18
C GLU A 459 -9.84 -18.93 -15.22
N VAL A 460 -11.06 -18.98 -15.75
CA VAL A 460 -12.31 -18.78 -15.03
C VAL A 460 -13.22 -19.95 -15.35
N ALA A 461 -14.14 -20.29 -14.43
CA ALA A 461 -15.05 -21.40 -14.67
C ALA A 461 -16.07 -21.07 -15.79
N ALA A 462 -16.71 -22.09 -16.36
CA ALA A 462 -17.90 -21.86 -17.16
C ALA A 462 -19.05 -21.37 -16.25
N PRO A 463 -19.92 -20.45 -16.70
CA PRO A 463 -20.07 -19.93 -18.07
C PRO A 463 -19.27 -18.65 -18.36
N TRP A 464 -18.40 -18.20 -17.45
CA TRP A 464 -17.66 -16.95 -17.64
C TRP A 464 -16.55 -17.13 -18.68
N ILE A 465 -16.20 -16.02 -19.31
CA ILE A 465 -15.14 -15.97 -20.31
C ILE A 465 -14.10 -15.00 -19.79
N GLY A 466 -12.86 -15.46 -19.64
CA GLY A 466 -11.72 -14.65 -19.20
C GLY A 466 -11.31 -13.57 -20.21
N GLY A 467 -10.57 -12.57 -19.72
CA GLY A 467 -9.71 -11.75 -20.59
C GLY A 467 -10.14 -10.31 -20.86
N GLY A 468 -11.19 -9.78 -20.24
CA GLY A 468 -11.54 -8.36 -20.26
C GLY A 468 -11.82 -7.70 -21.62
N ILE A 469 -12.38 -6.50 -21.57
CA ILE A 469 -12.46 -5.61 -22.74
C ILE A 469 -11.59 -4.39 -22.45
N VAL A 470 -10.49 -4.21 -23.17
CA VAL A 470 -9.59 -3.07 -23.02
C VAL A 470 -9.73 -2.14 -24.21
N ASN A 471 -10.13 -0.90 -23.97
CA ASN A 471 -10.24 0.14 -24.97
C ASN A 471 -9.07 1.11 -24.80
N LEU A 472 -8.19 1.16 -25.80
CA LEU A 472 -7.07 2.09 -25.83
C LEU A 472 -7.46 3.35 -26.62
N GLY A 473 -7.65 4.45 -25.88
CA GLY A 473 -7.64 5.80 -26.43
C GLY A 473 -6.22 6.23 -26.80
N ARG A 474 -5.94 7.53 -26.81
CA ARG A 474 -4.58 8.01 -27.08
C ARG A 474 -3.64 7.62 -25.95
N ASN A 475 -2.55 6.93 -26.21
CA ASN A 475 -1.46 6.72 -25.25
C ASN A 475 -0.10 6.79 -25.98
N TRP A 476 0.99 6.91 -25.22
CA TRP A 476 2.32 6.57 -25.71
C TRP A 476 2.70 5.18 -25.20
N ILE A 477 3.06 4.25 -26.08
CA ILE A 477 3.42 2.87 -25.74
C ILE A 477 4.69 2.50 -26.51
N SER A 478 5.69 1.93 -25.84
CA SER A 478 6.92 1.51 -26.54
C SER A 478 6.60 0.60 -27.74
N SER A 479 7.27 0.84 -28.88
CA SER A 479 7.03 0.06 -30.10
C SER A 479 7.30 -1.44 -29.92
N GLY A 480 6.60 -2.25 -30.72
CA GLY A 480 6.65 -3.71 -30.65
C GLY A 480 5.80 -4.29 -29.51
N TRP A 481 4.88 -3.51 -28.96
CA TRP A 481 3.84 -4.03 -28.07
C TRP A 481 2.85 -4.91 -28.84
N GLN A 482 2.24 -5.83 -28.12
CA GLN A 482 1.21 -6.74 -28.63
C GLN A 482 0.10 -6.88 -27.61
N ASP A 483 -1.01 -7.46 -28.05
CA ASP A 483 -2.15 -7.70 -27.19
C ASP A 483 -1.81 -8.67 -26.05
N SER A 484 -1.41 -9.89 -26.41
CA SER A 484 -1.01 -10.95 -25.49
C SER A 484 0.22 -11.70 -26.02
N ASP A 485 0.74 -12.64 -25.24
CA ASP A 485 1.89 -13.43 -25.68
C ASP A 485 1.57 -14.22 -26.96
N LEU A 486 2.63 -14.59 -27.71
CA LEU A 486 2.53 -15.16 -29.04
C LEU A 486 1.79 -16.52 -29.08
N TRP A 487 1.70 -17.21 -27.94
CA TRP A 487 1.21 -18.57 -27.85
C TRP A 487 -0.19 -18.65 -27.24
N HIS A 488 -0.57 -17.67 -26.43
CA HIS A 488 -1.85 -17.66 -25.73
C HIS A 488 -2.68 -16.44 -26.12
N LYS A 489 -3.75 -16.67 -26.88
CA LYS A 489 -4.74 -15.65 -27.17
C LYS A 489 -5.62 -15.41 -25.95
N VAL A 490 -5.76 -14.15 -25.56
CA VAL A 490 -6.73 -13.71 -24.55
C VAL A 490 -8.11 -13.63 -25.19
N ARG A 491 -9.13 -14.27 -24.59
CA ARG A 491 -10.47 -14.42 -25.22
C ARG A 491 -11.24 -13.11 -25.34
N GLY A 492 -11.08 -12.20 -24.39
CA GLY A 492 -11.68 -10.87 -24.44
C GLY A 492 -11.14 -9.99 -25.57
N GLN A 493 -11.42 -8.69 -25.56
CA GLN A 493 -11.08 -7.79 -26.67
C GLN A 493 -10.06 -6.72 -26.28
N LEU A 494 -9.17 -6.40 -27.23
CA LEU A 494 -8.35 -5.19 -27.22
C LEU A 494 -8.77 -4.30 -28.40
N ASN A 495 -9.36 -3.16 -28.09
CA ASN A 495 -9.86 -2.22 -29.08
C ASN A 495 -8.95 -0.98 -29.14
N LEU A 496 -8.50 -0.62 -30.35
CA LEU A 496 -7.79 0.62 -30.59
C LEU A 496 -8.79 1.70 -31.00
N VAL A 497 -9.21 2.52 -30.03
CA VAL A 497 -10.15 3.63 -30.26
C VAL A 497 -9.42 4.81 -30.93
N GLU A 498 -8.14 4.98 -30.63
CA GLU A 498 -7.25 5.98 -31.24
C GLU A 498 -5.89 5.35 -31.61
N PRO A 499 -5.13 5.91 -32.57
CA PRO A 499 -3.76 5.51 -32.81
C PRO A 499 -2.87 5.77 -31.59
N GLN A 500 -2.02 4.80 -31.25
CA GLN A 500 -1.03 4.93 -30.19
C GLN A 500 0.20 5.66 -30.72
N LEU A 501 0.76 6.58 -29.92
CA LEU A 501 2.10 7.10 -30.14
C LEU A 501 3.11 6.08 -29.61
N GLY A 502 4.36 6.16 -30.05
CA GLY A 502 5.38 5.27 -29.54
C GLY A 502 6.61 5.12 -30.41
N ASP A 503 7.76 5.04 -29.76
CA ASP A 503 9.02 4.58 -30.33
C ASP A 503 9.73 3.66 -29.33
N THR A 504 11.04 3.42 -29.50
CA THR A 504 11.84 2.58 -28.59
C THR A 504 12.63 3.37 -27.55
N THR A 505 12.62 4.69 -27.62
CA THR A 505 13.35 5.58 -26.71
C THR A 505 12.55 5.81 -25.43
N LEU A 506 13.24 6.07 -24.32
CA LEU A 506 12.58 6.47 -23.08
C LEU A 506 12.18 7.95 -23.18
N PRO A 507 10.88 8.30 -23.19
CA PRO A 507 10.44 9.65 -23.53
C PRO A 507 10.31 10.58 -22.30
N PHE A 508 10.77 10.12 -21.13
CA PHE A 508 10.75 10.84 -19.86
C PHE A 508 12.02 10.54 -19.03
N ASP A 509 12.36 11.41 -18.09
CA ASP A 509 13.48 11.17 -17.17
C ASP A 509 13.11 10.07 -16.16
N ALA A 510 13.90 9.00 -16.07
CA ALA A 510 13.59 7.82 -15.26
C ALA A 510 13.49 8.07 -13.74
N THR A 511 14.04 9.19 -13.26
CA THR A 511 14.00 9.54 -11.83
C THR A 511 12.74 10.34 -11.52
N SER A 512 12.53 11.43 -12.26
CA SER A 512 11.48 12.43 -12.06
C SER A 512 10.16 12.11 -12.76
N PHE A 513 10.19 11.22 -13.74
CA PHE A 513 9.07 10.88 -14.64
C PHE A 513 8.57 12.07 -15.48
N ARG A 514 9.31 13.19 -15.49
CA ARG A 514 9.01 14.35 -16.33
C ARG A 514 9.30 14.03 -17.80
N PRO A 515 8.41 14.41 -18.74
CA PRO A 515 8.72 14.36 -20.17
C PRO A 515 10.07 15.02 -20.48
N VAL A 516 10.92 14.37 -21.29
CA VAL A 516 12.16 15.01 -21.75
C VAL A 516 11.84 16.08 -22.81
N ALA A 517 12.72 17.08 -22.96
CA ALA A 517 12.48 18.16 -23.90
C ALA A 517 12.31 17.63 -25.33
N GLY A 518 11.27 18.09 -26.03
CA GLY A 518 10.96 17.67 -27.41
C GLY A 518 10.41 16.24 -27.54
N SER A 519 10.08 15.57 -26.43
CA SER A 519 9.49 14.24 -26.51
C SER A 519 8.06 14.28 -27.06
N ALA A 520 7.63 13.15 -27.64
CA ALA A 520 6.27 12.98 -28.14
C ALA A 520 5.18 12.94 -27.04
N LEU A 521 5.55 13.13 -25.77
CA LEU A 521 4.59 13.24 -24.67
C LEU A 521 4.03 14.65 -24.54
N ILE A 522 4.80 15.66 -24.97
CA ILE A 522 4.48 17.07 -24.75
C ILE A 522 3.29 17.47 -25.63
N ASP A 523 2.29 18.13 -25.04
CA ASP A 523 1.08 18.62 -25.75
C ASP A 523 0.33 17.51 -26.53
N ALA A 524 0.48 16.26 -26.11
CA ALA A 524 -0.02 15.10 -26.86
C ALA A 524 -1.28 14.48 -26.24
N GLY A 525 -1.75 14.99 -25.10
CA GLY A 525 -2.98 14.57 -24.45
C GLY A 525 -4.21 14.74 -25.35
N LYS A 526 -5.17 13.84 -25.19
CA LYS A 526 -6.49 13.97 -25.79
C LYS A 526 -7.56 13.73 -24.75
N ARG A 527 -8.64 14.49 -24.82
CA ARG A 527 -9.82 14.24 -24.00
C ARG A 527 -10.43 12.90 -24.40
N SER A 528 -10.72 12.05 -23.42
CA SER A 528 -11.44 10.80 -23.66
C SER A 528 -12.90 11.10 -24.02
N THR A 529 -13.40 10.44 -25.07
CA THR A 529 -14.82 10.44 -25.42
C THR A 529 -15.61 9.32 -24.72
N ALA A 530 -14.91 8.37 -24.06
CA ALA A 530 -15.49 7.17 -23.46
C ALA A 530 -15.76 7.30 -21.95
N SER A 531 -15.15 8.28 -21.26
CA SER A 531 -15.42 8.52 -19.84
C SER A 531 -16.49 9.59 -19.66
N PRO A 532 -17.61 9.32 -18.95
CA PRO A 532 -18.62 10.32 -18.65
C PRO A 532 -18.13 11.38 -17.64
N VAL A 533 -16.93 11.20 -17.08
CA VAL A 533 -16.36 12.08 -16.08
C VAL A 533 -15.27 12.94 -16.71
N ASN A 534 -15.51 14.25 -16.76
CA ASN A 534 -14.50 15.25 -17.15
C ASN A 534 -13.48 15.44 -16.03
N LEU A 535 -12.67 14.43 -15.75
CA LEU A 535 -11.59 14.51 -14.77
C LEU A 535 -10.38 15.19 -15.40
N VAL A 536 -10.18 16.45 -15.05
CA VAL A 536 -8.93 17.18 -15.30
C VAL A 536 -7.95 16.85 -14.19
N LEU A 537 -6.72 16.47 -14.52
CA LEU A 537 -5.67 16.29 -13.52
C LEU A 537 -5.25 17.66 -12.97
N SER A 538 -5.62 17.94 -11.72
CA SER A 538 -5.22 19.17 -11.03
C SER A 538 -3.88 19.07 -10.31
N HIS A 539 -3.37 17.85 -10.12
CA HIS A 539 -2.17 17.58 -9.34
C HIS A 539 -1.28 16.53 -10.03
N GLN A 540 -0.02 16.53 -9.60
CA GLN A 540 0.99 15.53 -9.89
C GLN A 540 1.88 15.36 -8.64
N ILE A 541 2.84 14.45 -8.69
CA ILE A 541 3.90 14.39 -7.68
C ILE A 541 5.20 14.93 -8.24
N ASP A 542 5.96 15.63 -7.41
CA ASP A 542 7.30 16.10 -7.74
C ASP A 542 8.34 14.96 -7.62
N THR A 543 9.62 15.29 -7.85
CA THR A 543 10.75 14.35 -7.72
C THR A 543 10.93 13.78 -6.31
N LEU A 544 10.38 14.44 -5.30
CA LEU A 544 10.42 14.00 -3.90
C LEU A 544 9.18 13.17 -3.54
N GLY A 545 8.23 12.98 -4.46
CA GLY A 545 6.98 12.29 -4.24
C GLY A 545 5.93 13.14 -3.52
N LEU A 546 6.09 14.48 -3.50
CA LEU A 546 5.20 15.40 -2.82
C LEU A 546 4.12 15.93 -3.77
N PRO A 547 2.90 16.22 -3.28
CA PRO A 547 1.87 16.85 -4.09
C PRO A 547 2.34 18.17 -4.70
N GLN A 548 2.09 18.34 -5.99
CA GLN A 548 2.36 19.54 -6.75
C GLN A 548 1.14 19.86 -7.63
N LEU A 549 0.75 21.13 -7.71
CA LEU A 549 -0.25 21.55 -8.70
C LEU A 549 0.24 21.20 -10.11
N ARG A 550 -0.59 20.50 -10.86
CA ARG A 550 -0.37 20.27 -12.29
C ARG A 550 -0.93 21.47 -13.05
N ARG A 551 -0.05 22.23 -13.68
CA ARG A 551 -0.43 23.36 -14.53
C ARG A 551 -0.14 22.97 -15.95
N MET A 552 -1.16 22.92 -16.79
CA MET A 552 -1.00 22.67 -18.22
C MET A 552 0.02 23.63 -18.81
N SER A 553 1.01 23.10 -19.51
CA SER A 553 2.05 23.88 -20.16
C SER A 553 1.99 23.66 -21.66
N GLY A 554 1.24 24.51 -22.37
CA GLY A 554 1.14 24.47 -23.83
C GLY A 554 -0.29 24.55 -24.33
N LEU A 555 -0.57 23.78 -25.39
CA LEU A 555 -1.88 23.73 -26.05
C LEU A 555 -2.81 22.68 -25.43
N THR A 556 -2.26 21.61 -24.85
CA THR A 556 -3.02 20.49 -24.26
C THR A 556 -2.20 19.85 -23.13
N ASP A 557 -2.82 19.02 -22.28
CA ASP A 557 -2.07 18.27 -21.26
C ASP A 557 -0.98 17.37 -21.89
N ASP A 558 0.13 17.21 -21.19
CA ASP A 558 1.13 16.20 -21.51
C ASP A 558 0.59 14.78 -21.24
N LEU A 559 1.05 13.80 -22.01
CA LEU A 559 0.79 12.40 -21.71
C LEU A 559 1.49 11.97 -20.41
N GLY A 560 0.81 11.13 -19.63
CA GLY A 560 1.35 10.54 -18.41
C GLY A 560 1.13 11.37 -17.15
N ALA A 561 1.81 10.94 -16.08
CA ALA A 561 1.55 11.38 -14.71
C ALA A 561 2.07 12.78 -14.38
N VAL A 562 2.98 13.31 -15.19
CA VAL A 562 3.71 14.54 -14.90
C VAL A 562 3.68 15.46 -16.10
N GLU A 563 3.26 16.70 -15.88
CA GLU A 563 3.43 17.81 -16.83
C GLU A 563 4.85 18.37 -16.73
N ARG A 564 5.42 18.75 -17.88
CA ARG A 564 6.74 19.34 -17.97
C ARG A 564 6.82 20.76 -17.41
#